data_AF-A0A662JVV6-F1
#
_entry.id   AF-A0A662JVV6-F1
#
_cell.length_a   1.000
_cell.length_b   1.000
_cell.length_c   1.000
_cell.angle_alpha   90.00
_cell.angle_beta   90.00
_cell.angle_gamma   90.00
#
_symmetry.space_group_name_H-M   'P 1'
#
loop_
_entity.id
_entity.type
_entity.pdbx_description
1 polymer ?
#
loop_
_entity_poly.entity_id
_entity_poly.type
_entity_poly.pdbx_seq_one_letter_code
_entity_poly.pdbx_strand_id
1 'polypeptide(L)'
;MYLYPSSNNNTIYNNTIYNNSDDGLHIWSSTNNTIYNNTIYNNTQDGVYLGGSYNNTIRNCTIDSNKDYGIYISYSSNNTIYNCTL
;
A
#
# COMPACT_ATOMS: atom_id res chain seq x y z
N MET A 1 -2.97 0.33 8.38
CA MET A 1 -2.77 1.79 8.24
C MET A 1 -3.69 2.29 7.14
N TYR A 2 -4.43 3.38 7.37
CA TYR A 2 -5.44 3.88 6.43
C TYR A 2 -5.15 5.33 6.04
N LEU A 3 -5.05 5.61 4.74
CA LEU A 3 -5.05 6.97 4.21
C LEU A 3 -6.49 7.32 3.83
N TYR A 4 -7.07 8.28 4.55
CA TYR A 4 -8.40 8.77 4.25
C TYR A 4 -8.49 9.40 2.86
N PRO A 5 -9.68 9.41 2.22
CA PRO A 5 -9.89 10.10 0.96
C PRO A 5 -9.26 11.49 0.93
N SER A 6 -8.62 11.85 -0.18
CA SER A 6 -7.89 13.11 -0.37
C SER A 6 -6.63 13.31 0.48
N SER A 7 -6.10 12.24 1.10
CA SER A 7 -4.80 12.28 1.78
C SER A 7 -3.67 12.25 0.75
N ASN A 8 -3.41 13.41 0.14
CA ASN A 8 -2.46 13.56 -0.95
C ASN A 8 -1.06 13.95 -0.44
N ASN A 9 -0.03 13.64 -1.24
CA ASN A 9 1.36 14.08 -1.01
C ASN A 9 1.98 13.63 0.33
N ASN A 10 1.60 12.45 0.83
CA ASN A 10 2.17 11.87 2.03
C ASN A 10 3.37 10.98 1.72
N THR A 11 4.23 10.82 2.73
CA THR A 11 5.36 9.91 2.68
C THR A 11 5.23 8.87 3.80
N ILE A 12 5.20 7.59 3.43
CA ILE A 12 5.09 6.47 4.36
C ILE A 12 6.32 5.59 4.18
N TYR A 13 7.19 5.55 5.20
CA TYR A 13 8.47 4.88 5.07
C TYR A 13 8.99 4.27 6.36
N ASN A 14 9.77 3.19 6.24
CA ASN A 14 10.38 2.47 7.35
C ASN A 14 9.38 2.02 8.43
N ASN A 15 8.16 1.64 8.04
CA ASN A 15 7.17 1.09 8.96
C ASN A 15 7.12 -0.44 8.87
N THR A 16 6.75 -1.06 9.99
CA THR A 16 6.36 -2.47 10.05
C THR A 16 4.86 -2.54 10.28
N ILE A 17 4.11 -3.10 9.33
CA ILE A 17 2.64 -3.12 9.34
C ILE A 17 2.16 -4.57 9.26
N TYR A 18 1.55 -5.08 10.35
CA TYR A 18 1.27 -6.51 10.42
C TYR A 18 0.09 -6.86 11.33
N ASN A 19 -0.45 -8.07 11.16
CA ASN A 19 -1.53 -8.64 11.97
C ASN A 19 -2.79 -7.75 12.03
N ASN A 20 -3.11 -7.04 10.95
CA ASN A 20 -4.35 -6.26 10.86
C ASN A 20 -5.50 -7.15 10.36
N SER A 21 -6.72 -6.87 10.83
CA SER A 21 -7.95 -7.57 10.44
C SER A 21 -8.54 -7.12 9.10
N ASP A 22 -7.74 -6.40 8.31
CA ASP A 22 -8.07 -5.85 7.00
C ASP A 22 -6.76 -5.74 6.21
N ASP A 23 -6.67 -4.85 5.23
CA ASP A 23 -5.43 -4.52 4.53
C ASP A 23 -4.33 -4.04 5.49
N GLY A 24 -3.08 -4.33 5.14
CA GLY A 24 -1.92 -3.72 5.80
C GLY A 24 -1.91 -2.21 5.61
N LEU A 25 -1.79 -1.76 4.36
CA LEU A 25 -1.84 -0.36 3.98
C LEU A 25 -2.96 -0.10 2.97
N HIS A 26 -3.99 0.61 3.40
CA HIS A 26 -5.15 0.95 2.59
C HIS A 26 -5.06 2.40 2.10
N ILE A 27 -4.95 2.62 0.79
CA ILE A 27 -4.89 3.92 0.15
C ILE A 27 -6.14 4.10 -0.70
N TRP A 28 -7.04 4.98 -0.23
CA TRP A 28 -8.33 5.22 -0.89
C TRP A 28 -8.44 6.65 -1.40
N SER A 29 -8.82 6.82 -2.66
CA SER A 29 -9.08 8.12 -3.30
C SER A 29 -8.01 9.17 -3.01
N SER A 30 -6.74 8.77 -3.12
CA SER A 30 -5.59 9.57 -2.70
C SER A 30 -4.49 9.57 -3.77
N THR A 31 -3.74 10.67 -3.84
CA THR A 31 -2.81 10.94 -4.94
C THR A 31 -1.43 11.40 -4.50
N ASN A 32 -0.44 11.13 -5.35
CA ASN A 32 0.95 11.59 -5.16
C ASN A 32 1.59 11.13 -3.84
N ASN A 33 1.21 9.97 -3.30
CA ASN A 33 1.85 9.43 -2.10
C ASN A 33 3.08 8.60 -2.45
N THR A 34 4.10 8.65 -1.60
CA THR A 34 5.31 7.85 -1.73
C THR A 34 5.42 6.87 -0.57
N ILE A 35 5.42 5.58 -0.90
CA ILE A 35 5.48 4.47 0.04
C ILE A 35 6.79 3.72 -0.23
N TYR A 36 7.70 3.66 0.75
CA TYR A 36 8.96 2.98 0.54
C TYR A 36 9.60 2.36 1.77
N ASN A 37 10.39 1.30 1.59
CA ASN A 37 11.10 0.61 2.68
C ASN A 37 10.16 0.17 3.81
N ASN A 38 8.95 -0.28 3.49
CA ASN A 38 8.01 -0.80 4.49
C ASN A 38 7.99 -2.34 4.45
N THR A 39 7.83 -2.95 5.63
CA THR A 39 7.64 -4.39 5.79
C THR A 39 6.17 -4.64 6.16
N ILE A 40 5.42 -5.36 5.33
CA ILE A 40 3.97 -5.51 5.46
C ILE A 40 3.56 -6.98 5.39
N TYR A 41 3.04 -7.56 6.48
CA TYR A 41 2.80 -9.01 6.52
C TYR A 41 1.70 -9.48 7.46
N ASN A 42 1.20 -10.71 7.26
CA ASN A 42 0.19 -11.35 8.12
C ASN A 42 -1.10 -10.52 8.29
N ASN A 43 -1.50 -9.73 7.29
CA ASN A 43 -2.77 -9.03 7.30
C ASN A 43 -3.86 -9.91 6.68
N THR A 44 -5.11 -9.76 7.15
CA THR A 44 -6.19 -10.68 6.76
C THR A 44 -6.84 -10.37 5.42
N GLN A 45 -6.41 -9.30 4.73
CA GLN A 45 -6.72 -9.02 3.32
C GLN A 45 -5.42 -8.74 2.55
N ASP A 46 -5.31 -7.60 1.87
CA ASP A 46 -4.16 -7.26 1.05
C ASP A 46 -3.00 -6.70 1.88
N GLY A 47 -1.76 -6.86 1.41
CA GLY A 47 -0.63 -6.14 1.98
C GLY A 47 -0.77 -4.64 1.75
N VAL A 48 -0.93 -4.22 0.50
CA VAL A 48 -1.23 -2.84 0.12
C VAL A 48 -2.41 -2.81 -0.84
N TYR A 49 -3.43 -2.03 -0.50
CA TYR A 49 -4.57 -1.76 -1.37
C TYR A 49 -4.54 -0.32 -1.90
N LEU A 50 -4.74 -0.15 -3.22
CA LEU A 50 -4.93 1.14 -3.88
C LEU A 50 -6.30 1.17 -4.58
N GLY A 51 -7.26 1.88 -3.98
CA GLY A 51 -8.60 2.09 -4.54
C GLY A 51 -8.79 3.53 -5.01
N GLY A 52 -9.20 3.74 -6.27
CA GLY A 52 -9.48 5.09 -6.80
C GLY A 52 -8.31 6.08 -6.69
N SER A 53 -7.07 5.59 -6.70
CA SER A 53 -5.87 6.33 -6.30
C SER A 53 -4.90 6.49 -7.47
N TYR A 54 -4.26 7.66 -7.57
CA TYR A 54 -3.52 8.06 -8.76
C TYR A 54 -2.11 8.58 -8.44
N ASN A 55 -1.15 8.34 -9.35
CA ASN A 55 0.20 8.91 -9.26
C ASN A 55 0.95 8.55 -7.96
N ASN A 56 0.68 7.41 -7.34
CA ASN A 56 1.39 6.95 -6.15
C ASN A 56 2.62 6.13 -6.54
N THR A 57 3.65 6.17 -5.71
CA THR A 57 4.87 5.36 -5.88
C THR A 57 5.02 4.39 -4.71
N ILE A 58 5.13 3.10 -4.99
CA ILE A 58 5.45 2.05 -4.01
C ILE A 58 6.76 1.40 -4.40
N ARG A 59 7.77 1.44 -3.52
CA ARG A 59 9.09 0.90 -3.86
C ARG A 59 9.84 0.32 -2.68
N ASN A 60 10.73 -0.64 -2.95
CA ASN A 60 11.62 -1.21 -1.92
C ASN A 60 10.84 -1.75 -0.70
N CYS A 61 9.66 -2.34 -0.90
CA CYS A 61 8.86 -2.90 0.19
C CYS A 61 9.00 -4.42 0.24
N THR A 62 8.92 -4.99 1.43
CA THR A 62 8.76 -6.44 1.62
C THR A 62 7.33 -6.69 2.07
N ILE A 63 6.54 -7.36 1.23
CA ILE A 63 5.12 -7.55 1.43
C ILE A 63 4.82 -9.03 1.31
N ASP A 64 4.62 -9.74 2.43
CA ASP A 64 4.58 -11.20 2.43
C ASP A 64 3.46 -11.73 3.34
N SER A 65 3.01 -12.97 3.11
CA SER A 65 2.09 -13.67 4.01
C SER A 65 0.78 -12.91 4.32
N ASN A 66 0.30 -12.06 3.41
CA ASN A 66 -1.03 -11.44 3.48
C ASN A 66 -2.05 -12.38 2.85
N LYS A 67 -3.29 -12.40 3.36
CA LYS A 67 -4.26 -13.46 3.03
C LYS A 67 -4.75 -13.41 1.58
N ASP A 68 -4.92 -12.21 1.03
CA ASP A 68 -5.47 -12.01 -0.30
C ASP A 68 -4.33 -11.72 -1.31
N TYR A 69 -4.03 -10.45 -1.61
CA TYR A 69 -2.93 -10.07 -2.50
C TYR A 69 -1.78 -9.38 -1.75
N GLY A 70 -0.55 -9.46 -2.29
CA GLY A 70 0.55 -8.62 -1.80
C GLY A 70 0.24 -7.14 -2.06
N ILE A 71 -0.03 -6.79 -3.33
CA ILE A 71 -0.51 -5.46 -3.71
C ILE A 71 -1.74 -5.61 -4.62
N TYR A 72 -2.86 -4.98 -4.27
CA TYR A 72 -4.06 -4.92 -5.09
C TYR A 72 -4.35 -3.47 -5.53
N ILE A 73 -4.64 -3.30 -6.82
CA ILE A 73 -4.88 -1.99 -7.44
C ILE A 73 -6.24 -2.03 -8.14
N SER A 74 -7.16 -1.17 -7.71
CA SER A 74 -8.53 -1.11 -8.20
C SER A 74 -8.93 0.32 -8.55
N TYR A 75 -9.55 0.51 -9.72
CA TYR A 75 -10.00 1.82 -10.25
C TYR A 75 -8.94 2.94 -10.19
N SER A 76 -7.67 2.56 -10.34
CA SER A 76 -6.50 3.40 -10.07
C SER A 76 -5.61 3.45 -11.31
N SER A 77 -4.90 4.56 -11.53
CA SER A 77 -4.03 4.74 -12.71
C SER A 77 -2.76 5.51 -12.39
N ASN A 78 -1.76 5.40 -13.27
CA ASN A 78 -0.46 6.08 -13.15
C ASN A 78 0.31 5.80 -11.83
N ASN A 79 0.06 4.65 -11.20
CA ASN A 79 0.84 4.24 -10.03
C ASN A 79 2.10 3.48 -10.47
N THR A 80 3.22 3.77 -9.81
CA THR A 80 4.52 3.14 -10.13
C THR A 80 4.92 2.20 -8.99
N ILE A 81 5.17 0.93 -9.32
CA ILE A 81 5.56 -0.10 -8.36
C ILE A 81 6.84 -0.77 -8.84
N TYR A 82 7.89 -0.79 -8.01
CA TYR A 82 9.16 -1.42 -8.36
C TYR A 82 9.96 -1.84 -7.13
N ASN A 83 10.86 -2.81 -7.29
CA ASN A 83 11.71 -3.32 -6.22
C ASN A 83 10.94 -3.78 -4.96
N CYS A 84 9.72 -4.29 -5.13
CA CYS A 84 8.98 -4.91 -4.03
C CYS A 84 9.18 -6.43 -4.08
N THR A 85 9.42 -7.03 -2.92
CA THR A 85 9.31 -8.48 -2.72
C THR A 85 7.87 -8.78 -2.30
N LEU A 86 7.20 -9.67 -3.03
CA LEU A 86 5.80 -10.07 -2.84
C LEU A 86 5.71 -11.55 -2.48
#